data_AF-A0A6P1Q1F9-F1
#
_entry.id   AF-A0A6P1Q1F9-F1
#
_cell.length_a   1.000
_cell.length_b   1.000
_cell.length_c   1.000
_cell.angle_alpha   90.00
_cell.angle_beta   90.00
_cell.angle_gamma   90.00
#
_symmetry.space_group_name_H-M   'P 1'
#
loop_
_entity.id
_entity.type
_entity.pdbx_description
1 polymer ?
#
loop_
_entity_poly.entity_id
_entity_poly.type
_entity_poly.pdbx_seq_one_letter_code
_entity_poly.pdbx_strand_id
1 'polypeptide(L)'
;MWLHDCMPRNSESRAISYSLKAIKQLHPSVQWVQSFADERCGRAGVVYQASNFEFIGSHYRKFYELDGEWYHEIAMNAVNRSGERGRHLRANRERATVHKFKQFRYVRFINKRARKRLNTKLFHVQPYPKPEPVVVV
;
A
#
# COMPACT_ATOMS: atom_id res chain seq x y z
N MET A 1 4.55 -3.87 2.35
CA MET A 1 5.75 -4.73 2.18
C MET A 1 5.78 -5.71 3.33
N TRP A 2 5.89 -7.01 3.06
CA TRP A 2 6.00 -8.05 4.07
C TRP A 2 7.38 -8.71 3.96
N LEU A 3 8.03 -8.93 5.09
CA LEU A 3 9.22 -9.77 5.22
C LEU A 3 8.88 -10.92 6.16
N HIS A 4 9.61 -12.01 6.06
CA HIS A 4 9.40 -13.17 6.92
C HIS A 4 9.64 -12.79 8.40
N ASP A 5 8.82 -13.32 9.31
CA ASP A 5 8.85 -12.95 10.74
C ASP A 5 10.15 -13.38 11.46
N CYS A 6 10.94 -14.27 10.85
CA CYS A 6 12.27 -14.66 11.36
C CYS A 6 13.34 -13.56 11.18
N MET A 7 13.05 -12.51 10.41
CA MET A 7 14.01 -11.47 10.13
C MET A 7 14.27 -10.61 11.38
N PRO A 8 15.47 -10.03 11.54
CA PRO A 8 15.78 -9.18 12.68
C PRO A 8 14.81 -8.00 12.83
N ARG A 9 14.69 -7.48 14.06
CA ARG A 9 13.83 -6.31 14.34
C ARG A 9 14.12 -5.15 13.38
N ASN A 10 13.05 -4.50 12.91
CA ASN A 10 13.07 -3.36 11.98
C ASN A 10 13.56 -3.70 10.55
N SER A 11 13.56 -4.96 10.15
CA SER A 11 14.02 -5.36 8.81
C SER A 11 13.23 -4.69 7.69
N GLU A 12 11.91 -4.52 7.82
CA GLU A 12 11.10 -3.86 6.80
C GLU A 12 11.46 -2.37 6.68
N SER A 13 11.61 -1.67 7.82
CA SER A 13 12.03 -0.26 7.80
C SER A 13 13.44 -0.08 7.23
N ARG A 14 14.36 -1.03 7.50
CA ARG A 14 15.70 -1.06 6.88
C ARG A 14 15.63 -1.26 5.37
N ALA A 15 14.82 -2.22 4.91
CA ALA A 15 14.62 -2.46 3.50
C ALA A 15 14.05 -1.23 2.80
N ILE A 16 13.02 -0.58 3.36
CA ILE A 16 12.49 0.71 2.86
C ILE A 16 13.60 1.77 2.80
N SER A 17 14.41 1.90 3.84
CA SER A 17 15.51 2.87 3.89
C SER A 17 16.51 2.65 2.76
N TYR A 18 16.92 1.40 2.52
CA TYR A 18 17.83 1.07 1.42
C TYR A 18 17.19 1.30 0.05
N SER A 19 15.94 0.91 -0.15
CA SER A 19 15.21 1.19 -1.40
C SER A 19 15.12 2.68 -1.69
N LEU A 20 14.80 3.51 -0.68
CA LEU A 20 14.73 4.96 -0.84
C LEU A 20 16.09 5.59 -1.17
N LYS A 21 17.18 5.09 -0.57
CA LYS A 21 18.55 5.53 -0.89
C LYS A 21 18.92 5.15 -2.33
N ALA A 22 18.63 3.92 -2.74
CA ALA A 22 18.87 3.45 -4.10
C ALA A 22 18.08 4.28 -5.12
N ILE A 23 16.79 4.53 -4.89
CA ILE A 23 15.97 5.39 -5.76
C ILE A 23 16.58 6.79 -5.88
N LYS A 24 17.00 7.39 -4.76
CA LYS A 24 17.60 8.73 -4.78
C LYS A 24 18.90 8.76 -5.60
N GLN A 25 19.70 7.71 -5.55
CA GLN A 25 20.98 7.61 -6.26
C GLN A 25 20.79 7.31 -7.74
N LEU A 26 19.96 6.32 -8.07
CA LEU A 26 19.77 5.81 -9.43
C LEU A 26 18.78 6.66 -10.24
N HIS A 27 17.84 7.32 -9.57
CA HIS A 27 16.78 8.11 -10.19
C HIS A 27 16.63 9.49 -9.52
N PRO A 28 17.63 10.39 -9.67
CA PRO A 28 17.67 11.68 -8.97
C PRO A 28 16.51 12.62 -9.34
N SER A 29 15.82 12.39 -10.46
CA SER A 29 14.61 13.12 -10.85
C SER A 29 13.40 12.80 -9.96
N VAL A 30 13.37 11.64 -9.28
CA VAL A 30 12.26 11.21 -8.42
C VAL A 30 12.17 12.11 -7.20
N GLN A 31 11.05 12.83 -7.07
CA GLN A 31 10.83 13.81 -6.01
C GLN A 31 10.17 13.19 -4.76
N TRP A 32 9.39 12.13 -4.94
CA TRP A 32 8.61 11.47 -3.90
C TRP A 32 8.28 10.03 -4.28
N VAL A 33 7.99 9.21 -3.27
CA VAL A 33 7.54 7.82 -3.42
C VAL A 33 6.19 7.69 -2.74
N GLN A 34 5.22 7.09 -3.42
CA GLN A 34 3.92 6.75 -2.84
C GLN A 34 3.86 5.26 -2.56
N SER A 35 3.25 4.90 -1.43
CA SER A 35 3.00 3.51 -1.06
C SER A 35 1.60 3.36 -0.51
N PHE A 36 1.15 2.11 -0.47
CA PHE A 36 -0.19 1.74 -0.02
C PHE A 36 -0.10 0.66 1.05
N ALA A 37 -0.96 0.77 2.06
CA ALA A 37 -1.20 -0.29 3.03
C ALA A 37 -2.67 -0.69 2.96
N ASP A 38 -2.94 -1.98 3.16
CA ASP A 38 -4.27 -2.53 3.07
C ASP A 38 -4.81 -2.89 4.45
N GLU A 39 -6.06 -2.52 4.73
CA GLU A 39 -6.76 -2.84 5.98
C GLU A 39 -6.82 -4.34 6.25
N ARG A 40 -6.83 -5.18 5.20
CA ARG A 40 -6.76 -6.64 5.32
C ARG A 40 -5.52 -7.13 6.07
N CYS A 41 -4.42 -6.37 6.07
CA CYS A 41 -3.21 -6.73 6.81
C CYS A 41 -3.28 -6.40 8.31
N GLY A 42 -4.45 -5.97 8.82
CA GLY A 42 -4.71 -5.72 10.25
C GLY A 42 -3.99 -4.50 10.84
N ARG A 43 -3.16 -3.82 10.05
CA ARG A 43 -2.42 -2.62 10.44
C ARG A 43 -2.52 -1.58 9.35
N ALA A 44 -2.86 -0.35 9.75
CA ALA A 44 -2.96 0.79 8.85
C ALA A 44 -1.55 1.32 8.48
N GLY A 45 -0.70 0.49 7.86
CA GLY A 45 0.58 0.92 7.32
C GLY A 45 1.65 1.30 8.35
N VAL A 46 1.69 0.66 9.52
CA VAL A 46 2.63 0.96 10.63
C VAL A 46 4.08 1.08 10.17
N VAL A 47 4.53 0.23 9.24
CA VAL A 47 5.90 0.31 8.70
C VAL A 47 6.18 1.62 7.96
N TYR A 48 5.20 2.16 7.24
CA TYR A 48 5.32 3.45 6.54
C TYR A 48 5.31 4.62 7.53
N GLN A 49 4.48 4.53 8.57
CA GLN A 49 4.45 5.49 9.66
C GLN A 49 5.81 5.56 10.38
N ALA A 50 6.40 4.41 10.69
CA ALA A 50 7.74 4.30 11.30
C ALA A 50 8.87 4.74 10.37
N SER A 51 8.64 4.72 9.04
CA SER A 51 9.64 5.09 8.02
C SER A 51 9.51 6.56 7.55
N ASN A 52 8.82 7.41 8.33
CA ASN A 52 8.61 8.84 8.03
C ASN A 52 7.87 9.12 6.71
N PHE A 53 6.90 8.27 6.35
CA PHE A 53 5.96 8.60 5.28
C PHE A 53 4.80 9.40 5.85
N GLU A 54 4.40 10.45 5.14
CA GLU A 54 3.20 11.22 5.47
C GLU A 54 1.96 10.44 5.05
N PHE A 55 0.96 10.35 5.94
CA PHE A 55 -0.35 9.82 5.58
C PHE A 55 -1.15 10.88 4.83
N ILE A 56 -1.69 10.52 3.67
CA ILE A 56 -2.41 11.44 2.78
C ILE A 56 -3.82 10.98 2.46
N GLY A 57 -4.40 10.15 3.34
CA GLY A 57 -5.78 9.68 3.25
C GLY A 57 -5.90 8.22 2.82
N SER A 58 -7.13 7.78 2.68
CA SER A 58 -7.47 6.41 2.32
C SER A 58 -8.67 6.38 1.38
N HIS A 59 -8.86 5.26 0.70
CA HIS A 59 -10.03 5.03 -0.12
C HIS A 59 -10.42 3.56 -0.06
N TYR A 60 -11.70 3.25 -0.27
CA TYR A 60 -12.13 1.87 -0.35
C TYR A 60 -11.82 1.27 -1.72
N ARG A 61 -11.36 0.02 -1.70
CA ARG A 61 -11.14 -0.78 -2.91
C ARG A 61 -11.78 -2.14 -2.76
N LYS A 62 -12.17 -2.70 -3.90
CA LYS A 62 -12.64 -4.09 -3.97
C LYS A 62 -11.44 -5.02 -3.99
N PHE A 63 -11.56 -6.10 -3.25
CA PHE A 63 -10.66 -7.24 -3.28
C PHE A 63 -11.46 -8.49 -3.58
N TYR A 64 -10.84 -9.41 -4.29
CA TYR A 64 -11.43 -10.70 -4.59
C TYR A 64 -10.63 -11.76 -3.86
N GLU A 65 -11.34 -12.66 -3.18
CA GLU A 65 -10.78 -13.89 -2.64
C GLU A 65 -11.28 -15.06 -3.49
N LEU A 66 -10.34 -15.87 -3.98
CA LEU A 66 -10.63 -17.05 -4.79
C LEU A 66 -9.61 -18.12 -4.43
N ASP A 67 -10.08 -19.30 -3.99
CA ASP A 67 -9.25 -20.47 -3.66
C ASP A 67 -8.12 -20.17 -2.65
N GLY A 68 -8.41 -19.32 -1.66
CA GLY A 68 -7.45 -18.88 -0.64
C GLY A 68 -6.47 -17.81 -1.12
N GLU A 69 -6.54 -17.40 -2.39
CA GLU A 69 -5.75 -16.30 -2.93
C GLU A 69 -6.48 -14.96 -2.95
N TRP A 70 -5.72 -13.89 -2.70
CA TRP A 70 -6.22 -12.52 -2.71
C TRP A 70 -5.78 -11.75 -3.94
N TYR A 71 -6.73 -11.01 -4.52
CA TYR A 71 -6.56 -10.21 -5.72
C TYR A 71 -7.08 -8.79 -5.53
N HIS A 72 -6.29 -7.81 -5.94
CA HIS A 72 -6.73 -6.42 -6.04
C HIS A 72 -7.69 -6.23 -7.23
N GLU A 73 -8.63 -5.30 -7.14
CA GLU A 73 -9.60 -4.96 -8.22
C GLU A 73 -8.97 -4.79 -9.61
N ILE A 74 -7.73 -4.31 -9.66
CA ILE A 74 -6.99 -4.13 -10.92
C ILE A 74 -6.77 -5.46 -11.66
N ALA A 75 -6.67 -6.59 -10.97
CA ALA A 75 -6.54 -7.91 -11.59
C ALA A 75 -7.81 -8.30 -12.38
N MET A 76 -8.97 -7.78 -11.97
CA MET A 76 -10.25 -7.98 -12.68
C MET A 76 -10.34 -7.07 -13.92
N ASN A 77 -9.92 -5.81 -13.79
CA ASN A 77 -10.18 -4.77 -14.80
C ASN A 77 -9.05 -4.59 -15.83
N ALA A 78 -7.79 -4.83 -15.45
CA ALA A 78 -6.63 -4.62 -16.31
C ALA A 78 -6.32 -5.89 -17.13
N VAL A 79 -7.21 -6.26 -18.05
CA VAL A 79 -7.15 -7.52 -18.82
C VAL A 79 -5.77 -7.75 -19.45
N ASN A 80 -5.18 -6.71 -20.05
CA ASN A 80 -3.88 -6.80 -20.74
C ASN A 80 -2.65 -6.69 -19.82
N ARG A 81 -2.81 -6.42 -18.52
CA ARG A 81 -1.69 -6.17 -17.58
C ARG A 81 -1.70 -7.05 -16.33
N SER A 82 -2.69 -7.92 -16.22
CA SER A 82 -2.97 -8.68 -14.98
C SER A 82 -2.35 -10.08 -14.97
N GLY A 83 -1.65 -10.45 -16.04
CA GLY A 83 -0.92 -11.71 -16.14
C GLY A 83 -1.80 -12.95 -15.98
N GLU A 84 -1.18 -14.07 -15.67
CA GLU A 84 -1.87 -15.36 -15.48
C GLU A 84 -2.82 -15.34 -14.27
N ARG A 85 -2.39 -14.76 -13.16
CA ARG A 85 -3.21 -14.61 -11.94
C ARG A 85 -4.50 -13.85 -12.22
N GLY A 86 -4.44 -12.75 -12.98
CA GLY A 86 -5.62 -12.02 -13.39
C GLY A 86 -6.55 -12.81 -14.32
N ARG A 87 -5.99 -13.60 -15.24
CA ARG A 87 -6.78 -14.49 -16.11
C ARG A 87 -7.53 -15.54 -15.30
N HIS A 88 -6.85 -16.18 -14.33
CA HIS A 88 -7.45 -17.17 -13.45
C HIS A 88 -8.63 -16.59 -12.67
N LEU A 89 -8.46 -15.41 -12.05
CA LEU A 89 -9.54 -14.71 -11.36
C LEU A 89 -10.73 -14.41 -12.28
N ARG A 90 -10.48 -13.91 -13.50
CA ARG A 90 -11.56 -13.58 -14.45
C ARG A 90 -12.33 -14.81 -14.92
N ALA A 91 -11.63 -15.90 -15.20
CA ALA A 91 -12.24 -17.16 -15.62
C ALA A 91 -13.11 -17.79 -14.52
N ASN A 92 -12.82 -17.51 -13.25
CA ASN A 92 -13.52 -18.07 -12.08
C ASN A 92 -14.25 -17.00 -11.27
N ARG A 93 -14.63 -15.88 -11.90
CA ARG A 93 -15.20 -14.72 -11.21
C ARG A 93 -16.43 -15.06 -10.36
N GLU A 94 -17.25 -15.99 -10.81
CA GLU A 94 -18.49 -16.40 -10.13
C GLU A 94 -18.24 -17.11 -8.80
N ARG A 95 -17.06 -17.74 -8.64
CA ARG A 95 -16.61 -18.38 -7.40
C ARG A 95 -15.90 -17.43 -6.45
N ALA A 96 -15.52 -16.25 -6.93
CA ALA A 96 -14.74 -15.29 -6.14
C ALA A 96 -15.64 -14.53 -5.17
N THR A 97 -15.23 -14.45 -3.91
CA THR A 97 -15.90 -13.63 -2.90
C THR A 97 -15.37 -12.21 -2.96
N VAL A 98 -16.27 -11.22 -2.89
CA VAL A 98 -15.92 -9.80 -3.03
C VAL A 98 -15.89 -9.15 -1.66
N HIS A 99 -14.76 -8.52 -1.35
CA HIS A 99 -14.53 -7.79 -0.12
C HIS A 99 -14.28 -6.31 -0.43
N LYS A 100 -14.58 -5.45 0.54
CA LYS A 100 -14.32 -4.01 0.45
C LYS A 100 -13.43 -3.60 1.61
N PHE A 101 -12.19 -3.24 1.31
CA PHE A 101 -11.20 -2.85 2.31
C PHE A 101 -10.73 -1.42 2.08
N LYS A 102 -10.33 -0.77 3.17
CA LYS A 102 -9.68 0.53 3.13
C LYS A 102 -8.21 0.37 2.71
N GLN A 103 -7.82 1.09 1.67
CA GLN A 103 -6.44 1.21 1.24
C GLN A 103 -5.90 2.57 1.64
N PHE A 104 -4.96 2.57 2.58
CA PHE A 104 -4.27 3.74 3.12
C PHE A 104 -3.15 4.19 2.19
N ARG A 105 -3.03 5.49 1.97
CA ARG A 105 -2.05 6.08 1.06
C ARG A 105 -1.01 6.88 1.84
N TYR A 106 0.25 6.61 1.54
CA TYR A 106 1.40 7.20 2.18
C TYR A 106 2.33 7.83 1.14
N VAL A 107 2.99 8.93 1.49
CA VAL A 107 3.99 9.58 0.63
C VAL A 107 5.27 9.91 1.39
N ARG A 108 6.42 9.56 0.81
CA ARG A 108 7.73 9.96 1.28
C ARG A 108 8.35 10.93 0.29
N PHE A 109 8.57 12.16 0.72
CA PHE A 109 9.27 13.16 -0.09
C PHE A 109 10.78 12.94 -0.05
N ILE A 110 11.38 12.52 -1.18
CA ILE A 110 12.83 12.43 -1.34
C ILE A 110 13.41 13.85 -1.38
N ASN A 111 12.80 14.72 -2.19
CA ASN A 111 13.03 16.17 -2.13
C ASN A 111 12.01 16.80 -1.19
N LYS A 112 12.46 17.25 0.00
CA LYS A 112 11.58 17.90 0.99
C LYS A 112 10.83 19.12 0.44
N ARG A 113 11.40 19.85 -0.52
CA ARG A 113 10.74 21.01 -1.16
C ARG A 113 9.53 20.60 -2.01
N ALA A 114 9.49 19.36 -2.50
CA ALA A 114 8.37 18.83 -3.28
C ALA A 114 7.08 18.72 -2.46
N ARG A 115 7.15 18.71 -1.12
CA ARG A 115 5.98 18.74 -0.24
C ARG A 115 5.05 19.91 -0.56
N LYS A 116 5.59 21.08 -0.91
CA LYS A 116 4.82 22.28 -1.27
C LYS A 116 4.03 22.13 -2.56
N ARG A 117 4.36 21.14 -3.41
CA ARG A 117 3.69 20.85 -4.68
C ARG A 117 2.70 19.70 -4.58
N LEU A 118 2.46 19.16 -3.37
CA LEU A 118 1.41 18.17 -3.17
C LEU A 118 0.08 18.80 -3.60
N ASN A 119 -0.70 18.10 -4.43
CA ASN A 119 -2.01 18.57 -4.83
C ASN A 119 -2.96 18.54 -3.62
N THR A 120 -3.04 19.66 -2.92
CA THR A 120 -3.82 19.79 -1.67
C THR A 120 -5.33 19.68 -1.88
N LYS A 121 -5.83 19.79 -3.12
CA LYS A 121 -7.25 19.53 -3.43
C LYS A 121 -7.62 18.06 -3.32
N LEU A 122 -6.67 17.16 -3.60
CA LEU A 122 -6.90 15.71 -3.59
C LEU A 122 -6.19 15.01 -2.43
N PHE A 123 -5.06 15.55 -1.97
CA PHE A 123 -4.20 14.94 -0.98
C PHE A 123 -3.73 15.98 0.03
N HIS A 124 -4.17 15.80 1.27
CA HIS A 124 -3.72 16.57 2.42
C HIS A 124 -3.08 15.63 3.44
N VAL A 125 -1.96 16.08 4.02
CA VAL A 125 -1.30 15.38 5.11
C VAL A 125 -2.23 15.38 6.31
N GLN A 126 -2.44 14.19 6.86
CA GLN A 126 -3.36 13.93 7.96
C GLN A 126 -2.64 13.19 9.09
N PRO A 127 -3.14 13.25 10.33
CA PRO A 127 -2.69 12.39 11.41
C PRO A 127 -2.75 10.92 11.00
N TYR A 128 -1.82 10.11 11.50
CA TYR A 128 -1.83 8.69 11.20
C TYR A 128 -3.12 8.02 11.69
N PRO A 129 -3.69 7.10 10.89
CA PRO A 129 -4.88 6.35 11.30
C PRO A 129 -4.54 5.53 12.54
N LYS A 130 -5.38 5.66 13.57
CA LYS A 130 -5.31 4.81 14.76
C LYS A 130 -5.99 3.48 14.47
N PRO A 131 -5.53 2.37 15.08
CA PRO A 131 -6.27 1.12 15.02
C PRO A 131 -7.67 1.35 15.60
N GLU A 132 -8.70 0.80 14.96
CA GLU A 132 -10.00 0.69 15.62
C GLU A 132 -9.84 -0.24 16.84
N PRO A 133 -10.45 0.10 17.99
CA PRO A 133 -10.41 -0.78 19.14
C PRO A 133 -11.00 -2.14 18.74
N VAL A 134 -10.23 -3.21 18.97
CA VAL A 134 -10.75 -4.57 18.80
C VAL A 134 -11.86 -4.74 19.83
N VAL A 135 -13.11 -4.72 19.38
CA VAL A 135 -14.22 -5.15 20.22
C VAL A 135 -14.05 -6.66 20.35
N VAL A 136 -13.53 -7.10 21.48
CA VAL A 136 -13.51 -8.51 21.84
C VAL A 136 -14.96 -8.86 22.18
N VAL A 137 -15.63 -9.60 21.28
CA VAL A 137 -16.97 -10.16 21.49
C VAL A 137 -16.82 -11.53 22.12
#